data_AF-A0A178LVF3-F1
#
_entry.id   AF-A0A178LVF3-F1
#
_cell.length_a   1.000
_cell.length_b   1.000
_cell.length_c   1.000
_cell.angle_alpha   90.00
_cell.angle_beta   90.00
_cell.angle_gamma   90.00
#
_symmetry.space_group_name_H-M   'P 1'
#
loop_
_entity.id
_entity.type
_entity.pdbx_description
1 polymer ?
#
loop_
_entity_poly.entity_id
_entity_poly.type
_entity_poly.pdbx_seq_one_letter_code
_entity_poly.pdbx_strand_id
1 'polypeptide(L)'
;MESTLFVVAIVAALLAWHRRNRRHPGWHGSDAGRFYVYCGYSLVAVAGYWLYSAPHTTTWEWALGNMWALVAMVSLVWGFESLNRAAARHADIAQDIESLAPAEAAAQN
;
A
#
# COMPACT_ATOMS: atom_id res chain seq x y z
N MET A 1 -4.67 30.01 -3.42
CA MET A 1 -4.82 29.24 -4.68
C MET A 1 -3.78 28.13 -4.80
N GLU A 2 -2.49 28.44 -4.63
CA GLU A 2 -1.41 27.45 -4.75
C GLU A 2 -1.56 26.26 -3.78
N SER A 3 -1.89 26.51 -2.52
CA SER A 3 -2.14 25.46 -1.51
C SER A 3 -3.30 24.53 -1.89
N THR A 4 -4.37 25.07 -2.48
CA THR A 4 -5.52 24.28 -2.95
C THR A 4 -5.11 23.36 -4.10
N LEU A 5 -4.32 23.86 -5.06
CA LEU A 5 -3.81 23.05 -6.16
C LEU A 5 -2.91 21.93 -5.67
N PHE A 6 -2.04 22.21 -4.69
CA PHE A 6 -1.17 21.21 -4.09
C PHE A 6 -1.96 20.08 -3.40
N VAL A 7 -2.97 20.44 -2.60
CA VAL A 7 -3.84 19.44 -1.95
C VAL A 7 -4.59 18.60 -2.99
N VAL A 8 -5.15 19.23 -4.02
CA VAL A 8 -5.85 18.52 -5.11
C VAL A 8 -4.89 17.56 -5.84
N ALA A 9 -3.65 17.97 -6.09
CA ALA A 9 -2.65 17.13 -6.74
C ALA A 9 -2.29 15.90 -5.88
N ILE A 10 -2.07 16.08 -4.57
CA ILE A 10 -1.81 14.96 -3.64
C ILE A 10 -2.98 13.99 -3.62
N VAL A 11 -4.21 14.49 -3.47
CA VAL A 11 -5.40 13.65 -3.43
C VAL A 11 -5.59 12.89 -4.74
N ALA A 12 -5.41 13.55 -5.89
CA ALA A 12 -5.50 12.90 -7.19
C ALA A 12 -4.43 11.80 -7.37
N ALA A 13 -3.18 12.09 -6.96
CA ALA A 13 -2.10 11.12 -7.01
C ALA A 13 -2.35 9.91 -6.10
N LEU A 14 -2.79 10.14 -4.85
CA LEU A 14 -3.14 9.09 -3.90
C LEU A 14 -4.33 8.26 -4.39
N LEU A 15 -5.34 8.89 -5.00
CA LEU A 15 -6.50 8.18 -5.55
C LEU A 15 -6.11 7.31 -6.75
N ALA A 16 -5.29 7.84 -7.66
CA ALA A 16 -4.77 7.09 -8.80
C ALA A 16 -3.92 5.91 -8.32
N TRP A 17 -3.03 6.14 -7.35
CA TRP A 17 -2.23 5.11 -6.71
C TRP A 17 -3.12 4.06 -6.05
N HIS A 18 -4.12 4.48 -5.27
CA HIS A 18 -5.04 3.58 -4.59
C HIS A 18 -5.79 2.69 -5.57
N ARG A 19 -6.30 3.24 -6.68
CA ARG A 19 -6.93 2.44 -7.75
C ARG A 19 -5.99 1.40 -8.34
N ARG A 20 -4.71 1.75 -8.54
CA ARG A 20 -3.69 0.80 -8.99
C ARG A 20 -3.45 -0.30 -7.95
N ASN A 21 -3.30 0.07 -6.68
CA ASN A 21 -3.08 -0.86 -5.57
C ASN A 21 -4.24 -1.82 -5.34
N ARG A 22 -5.50 -1.38 -5.54
CA ARG A 22 -6.67 -2.25 -5.42
C ARG A 22 -6.68 -3.42 -6.40
N ARG A 23 -5.91 -3.34 -7.50
CA ARG A 23 -5.75 -4.44 -8.46
C ARG A 23 -4.75 -5.49 -7.98
N HIS A 24 -4.11 -5.31 -6.83
CA HIS A 24 -3.15 -6.25 -6.30
C HIS A 24 -3.84 -7.58 -5.91
N PRO A 25 -3.31 -8.76 -6.30
CA PRO A 25 -3.95 -10.05 -6.03
C PRO A 25 -4.22 -10.31 -4.54
N GLY A 26 -3.28 -9.91 -3.68
CA GLY A 26 -3.42 -10.03 -2.23
C GLY A 26 -4.33 -8.99 -1.55
N TRP A 27 -4.91 -8.04 -2.29
CA TRP A 27 -5.67 -6.92 -1.72
C TRP A 27 -6.86 -7.36 -0.87
N HIS A 28 -7.60 -8.36 -1.35
CA HIS A 28 -8.75 -8.90 -0.63
C HIS A 28 -8.37 -9.98 0.40
N GLY A 29 -7.12 -10.47 0.35
CA GLY A 29 -6.63 -11.56 1.20
C GLY A 29 -5.82 -11.11 2.43
N SER A 30 -5.55 -9.80 2.60
CA SER A 30 -4.80 -9.30 3.76
C SER A 30 -5.38 -8.03 4.37
N ASP A 31 -5.90 -8.13 5.59
CA ASP A 31 -6.38 -7.00 6.39
C ASP A 31 -5.23 -6.12 6.85
N ALA A 32 -4.14 -6.75 7.32
CA ALA A 32 -2.93 -6.04 7.74
C ALA A 32 -2.31 -5.25 6.59
N GLY A 33 -2.23 -5.85 5.40
CA GLY A 33 -1.72 -5.19 4.19
C GLY A 33 -2.52 -3.93 3.84
N ARG A 34 -3.86 -4.03 3.90
CA ARG A 34 -4.75 -2.88 3.70
C ARG A 34 -4.56 -1.81 4.78
N PHE A 35 -4.48 -2.20 6.04
CA PHE A 35 -4.26 -1.28 7.17
C PHE A 35 -2.98 -0.46 6.98
N TYR A 36 -1.86 -1.13 6.73
CA TYR A 36 -0.56 -0.46 6.53
C TYR A 36 -0.54 0.45 5.31
N VAL A 37 -1.25 0.07 4.22
CA VAL A 37 -1.38 0.92 3.03
C VAL A 37 -2.21 2.17 3.32
N TYR A 38 -3.36 2.04 4.00
CA TYR A 38 -4.18 3.20 4.39
C TYR A 38 -3.46 4.13 5.38
N CYS A 39 -2.74 3.56 6.33
CA CYS A 39 -1.87 4.31 7.23
C CYS A 39 -0.80 5.07 6.42
N GLY A 40 -0.15 4.40 5.47
CA GLY A 40 0.81 5.00 4.54
C GLY A 40 0.25 6.21 3.79
N TYR A 41 -0.95 6.12 3.22
CA TYR A 41 -1.59 7.28 2.54
C TYR A 41 -1.82 8.46 3.46
N SER A 42 -2.26 8.20 4.68
CA SER A 42 -2.49 9.24 5.70
C SER A 42 -1.17 9.93 6.07
N LEU A 43 -0.11 9.15 6.24
CA LEU A 43 1.23 9.65 6.56
C LEU A 43 1.84 10.45 5.39
N VAL A 44 1.62 10.05 4.13
CA VAL A 44 2.03 10.83 2.95
C VAL A 44 1.34 12.20 2.94
N ALA A 45 0.04 12.26 3.27
CA ALA A 45 -0.67 13.53 3.34
C ALA A 45 -0.11 14.44 4.45
N VAL A 46 0.19 13.88 5.62
CA VAL A 46 0.84 14.60 6.74
C VAL A 46 2.24 15.09 6.34
N ALA A 47 3.05 14.24 5.70
CA ALA A 47 4.37 14.62 5.20
C ALA A 47 4.28 15.76 4.18
N GLY A 48 3.34 15.66 3.24
CA GLY A 48 3.08 16.69 2.23
C GLY A 48 2.68 18.03 2.85
N TYR A 49 1.84 18.03 3.89
CA TYR A 49 1.49 19.24 4.63
C TYR A 49 2.70 19.92 5.26
N TRP A 50 3.54 19.16 5.97
CA TRP A 50 4.74 19.70 6.62
C TRP A 50 5.75 20.24 5.60
N LEU A 51 5.99 19.50 4.52
CA LEU A 51 6.91 19.94 3.45
C LEU A 51 6.41 21.16 2.70
N TYR A 52 5.09 21.25 2.45
CA TYR A 52 4.50 22.43 1.82
C TYR A 52 4.55 23.67 2.72
N SER A 53 4.44 23.46 4.03
CA SER A 53 4.47 24.55 5.02
C SER A 53 5.90 24.99 5.37
N ALA A 54 6.92 24.22 4.96
CA ALA A 54 8.32 24.50 5.29
C ALA A 54 8.84 25.71 4.48
N PRO A 55 9.25 26.81 5.14
CA PRO A 55 9.76 27.99 4.44
C PRO A 55 11.11 27.73 3.74
N HIS A 56 11.97 26.94 4.40
CA HIS A 56 13.31 26.57 3.92
C HIS A 56 13.66 25.14 4.35
N THR A 57 14.65 24.55 3.68
CA THR A 57 15.11 23.17 3.92
C THR A 57 15.80 22.96 5.26
N THR A 58 16.10 24.01 6.01
CA THR A 58 16.72 23.95 7.35
C THR A 58 15.74 24.10 8.49
N THR A 59 14.45 24.28 8.18
CA THR A 59 13.41 24.50 9.18
C THR A 59 12.90 23.17 9.77
N TRP A 60 12.33 23.23 10.97
CA TRP A 60 11.87 22.03 11.68
C TRP A 60 10.69 21.36 10.96
N GLU A 61 9.88 22.14 10.24
CA GLU A 61 8.80 21.66 9.37
C GLU A 61 9.34 20.74 8.26
N TRP A 62 10.49 21.09 7.67
CA TRP A 62 11.15 20.26 6.67
C TRP A 62 11.61 18.93 7.27
N ALA A 63 12.22 18.97 8.46
CA ALA A 63 12.67 17.76 9.15
C ALA A 63 11.49 16.83 9.52
N LEU A 64 10.40 17.39 10.04
CA LEU A 64 9.17 16.64 10.33
C LEU A 64 8.54 16.05 9.07
N GLY A 65 8.50 16.82 7.98
CA GLY A 65 7.99 16.35 6.70
C GLY A 65 8.75 15.12 6.18
N ASN A 66 10.08 15.15 6.22
CA ASN A 66 10.91 14.01 5.83
C ASN A 66 10.75 12.82 6.78
N MET A 67 10.67 13.08 8.09
CA MET A 67 10.43 12.02 9.07
C MET A 67 9.11 11.30 8.77
N TRP A 68 8.02 12.03 8.56
CA TRP A 68 6.72 11.44 8.21
C TRP A 68 6.74 10.73 6.86
N ALA A 69 7.49 11.24 5.88
CA ALA A 69 7.69 10.56 4.60
C ALA A 69 8.40 9.20 4.78
N LEU A 70 9.40 9.11 5.65
CA LEU A 70 10.06 7.85 5.98
C LEU A 70 9.11 6.87 6.66
N VAL A 71 8.32 7.33 7.65
CA VAL A 71 7.31 6.47 8.30
C VAL A 71 6.27 5.99 7.28
N ALA A 72 5.84 6.86 6.37
CA ALA A 72 4.93 6.49 5.29
C ALA A 72 5.53 5.39 4.40
N MET A 73 6.80 5.54 4.02
CA MET A 73 7.53 4.54 3.21
C MET A 73 7.58 3.19 3.92
N VAL A 74 7.96 3.15 5.21
CA VAL A 74 8.02 1.92 6.00
C VAL A 74 6.64 1.25 6.08
N SER A 75 5.59 2.03 6.36
CA SER A 75 4.21 1.52 6.39
C SER A 75 3.81 0.92 5.05
N LEU A 76 4.12 1.59 3.94
CA LEU A 76 3.81 1.07 2.61
C LEU A 76 4.57 -0.23 2.30
N VAL A 77 5.87 -0.30 2.62
CA VAL A 77 6.70 -1.50 2.41
C VAL A 77 6.11 -2.69 3.17
N TRP A 78 5.81 -2.53 4.45
CA TRP A 78 5.19 -3.59 5.26
C TRP A 78 3.79 -3.96 4.76
N GLY A 79 3.02 -2.98 4.29
CA GLY A 79 1.74 -3.21 3.65
C GLY A 79 1.85 -4.09 2.41
N PHE A 80 2.75 -3.76 1.48
CA PHE A 80 2.98 -4.54 0.28
C PHE A 80 3.57 -5.92 0.55
N GLU A 81 4.47 -6.04 1.52
CA GLU A 81 4.99 -7.34 1.93
C GLU A 81 3.87 -8.26 2.47
N SER A 82 2.97 -7.71 3.28
CA SER A 82 1.80 -8.44 3.78
C SER A 82 0.84 -8.84 2.64
N LEU A 83 0.62 -7.95 1.67
CA LEU A 83 -0.18 -8.24 0.48
C LEU A 83 0.45 -9.36 -0.37
N ASN A 84 1.77 -9.34 -0.56
CA ASN A 84 2.49 -10.38 -1.30
C ASN A 84 2.42 -11.74 -0.60
N ARG A 85 2.61 -11.78 0.72
CA ARG A 85 2.48 -13.02 1.50
C ARG A 85 1.07 -13.61 1.40
N ALA A 86 0.03 -12.78 1.44
CA ALA A 86 -1.33 -13.25 1.24
C ALA A 86 -1.56 -13.77 -0.18
N ALA A 87 -1.06 -13.07 -1.21
CA ALA A 87 -1.17 -13.53 -2.59
C ALA A 87 -0.48 -14.89 -2.80
N ALA A 88 0.74 -15.06 -2.29
CA ALA A 88 1.47 -16.32 -2.37
C ALA A 88 0.70 -17.47 -1.70
N ARG A 89 0.18 -17.24 -0.48
CA ARG A 89 -0.62 -18.25 0.23
C ARG A 89 -1.85 -18.68 -0.56
N HIS A 90 -2.54 -17.76 -1.24
CA HIS A 90 -3.70 -18.12 -2.06
C HIS A 90 -3.30 -18.93 -3.30
N ALA A 91 -2.15 -18.63 -3.90
CA ALA A 91 -1.61 -19.40 -5.02
C ALA A 91 -1.23 -20.83 -4.59
N ASP A 92 -0.57 -20.98 -3.44
CA ASP A 92 -0.19 -22.28 -2.89
C ASP A 92 -1.44 -23.15 -2.62
N ILE A 93 -2.47 -22.59 -1.97
CA ILE A 93 -3.73 -23.30 -1.69
C ILE A 93 -4.44 -23.69 -2.99
N ALA A 94 -4.47 -22.81 -3.99
CA ALA A 94 -5.08 -23.12 -5.28
C ALA A 94 -4.35 -24.27 -5.99
N GLN A 95 -3.02 -24.30 -5.92
CA GLN A 95 -2.22 -25.37 -6.49
C GLN A 95 -2.43 -26.71 -5.77
N ASP A 96 -2.52 -26.70 -4.43
CA ASP A 96 -2.83 -27.90 -3.65
C ASP A 96 -4.19 -28.48 -4.04
N ILE A 97 -5.23 -27.65 -4.13
CA ILE A 97 -6.58 -28.08 -4.54
C ILE A 97 -6.55 -28.65 -5.97
N GLU A 98 -5.90 -27.95 -6.90
CA GLU A 98 -5.77 -28.40 -8.30
C GLU A 98 -4.99 -29.71 -8.40
N SER A 99 -4.05 -30.00 -7.50
CA SER A 99 -3.31 -31.26 -7.50
C SER A 99 -4.14 -32.47 -7.02
N LEU A 100 -5.18 -32.23 -6.24
CA LEU A 100 -6.06 -33.28 -5.71
C LEU A 100 -7.06 -33.77 -6.77
N ALA A 101 -7.57 -32.88 -7.63
CA ALA A 101 -8.57 -33.24 -8.65
C ALA A 101 -8.08 -34.28 -9.69
N PRO A 102 -6.84 -34.22 -10.22
CA PRO A 102 -6.28 -35.25 -11.09
C PRO A 102 -6.05 -36.58 -10.38
N ALA A 103 -5.69 -36.56 -9.09
CA ALA A 103 -5.45 -37.77 -8.31
C ALA A 103 -6.75 -38.53 -8.02
N GLU A 104 -7.84 -37.80 -7.75
CA GLU A 104 -9.16 -38.39 -7.53
C GLU A 104 -9.74 -39.00 -8.82
N ALA A 105 -9.54 -38.35 -9.98
CA ALA A 105 -9.93 -38.88 -11.29
C ALA A 105 -9.13 -40.13 -11.70
N ALA A 106 -7.85 -40.22 -11.30
CA ALA A 106 -7.02 -41.40 -11.54
C ALA A 106 -7.35 -42.58 -10.61
N ALA A 107 -7.86 -42.32 -9.40
CA ALA A 107 -8.23 -43.35 -8.43
C ALA A 107 -9.62 -43.97 -8.66
N GLN A 108 -10.44 -43.39 -9.54
CA GLN A 108 -11.78 -43.89 -9.90
C GLN A 108 -11.78 -44.78 -11.16
N ASN A 109 -10.62 -45.00 -11.80
CA ASN A 109 -10.42 -45.97 -12.89
C ASN A 109 -9.67 -47.21 -12.38
#